data_AF-A0A509L6Z4-F1
#
_entry.id   AF-A0A509L6Z4-F1
#
_cell.length_a   1.000
_cell.length_b   1.000
_cell.length_c   1.000
_cell.angle_alpha   90.00
_cell.angle_beta   90.00
_cell.angle_gamma   90.00
#
_symmetry.space_group_name_H-M   'P 1'
#
loop_
_entity.id
_entity.type
_entity.pdbx_description
1 polymer ?
#
loop_
_entity_poly.entity_id
_entity_poly.type
_entity_poly.pdbx_seq_one_letter_code
_entity_poly.pdbx_strand_id
1 'polypeptide(L)' 'RTLHEVLDPLPDKCEKIFAVLGPEGGFSEAEIKNAESLGYKSVSLGPRVLKAETATISVCTLMQYLFGDMGGMF' A
#
# COMPACT_ATOMS: atom_id res chain seq x y z
N ARG A 1 -0.09 -8.41 7.80
CA ARG A 1 -1.05 -7.33 8.12
C ARG A 1 -1.78 -7.00 6.83
N THR A 2 -3.10 -6.90 6.85
CA THR A 2 -3.87 -6.49 5.68
C THR A 2 -3.76 -4.97 5.50
N LEU A 3 -4.03 -4.47 4.30
CA LEU A 3 -4.09 -3.03 4.06
C LEU A 3 -5.11 -2.35 4.99
N HIS A 4 -6.29 -2.94 5.16
CA HIS A 4 -7.34 -2.44 6.03
C HIS A 4 -6.85 -2.23 7.48
N GLU A 5 -6.21 -3.25 8.08
CA GLU A 5 -5.65 -3.16 9.44
C GLU A 5 -4.65 -2.00 9.63
N VAL A 6 -3.93 -1.63 8.56
CA VAL A 6 -2.95 -0.54 8.61
C VAL A 6 -3.59 0.82 8.38
N LEU A 7 -4.70 0.88 7.65
CA LEU A 7 -5.43 2.11 7.35
C LEU A 7 -6.49 2.46 8.39
N ASP A 8 -7.09 1.49 9.08
CA ASP A 8 -8.10 1.70 10.14
C ASP A 8 -7.71 2.73 11.21
N PRO A 9 -6.45 2.80 11.68
CA PRO A 9 -6.08 3.82 12.65
C PRO A 9 -5.82 5.20 12.04
N LEU A 10 -5.91 5.36 10.70
CA LEU A 10 -5.65 6.63 10.03
C LEU A 10 -6.91 7.52 10.00
N PRO A 11 -6.73 8.85 10.04
CA PRO A 11 -7.84 9.78 9.87
C PRO A 11 -8.52 9.62 8.50
N ASP A 12 -9.79 10.05 8.42
CA ASP A 12 -10.60 10.02 7.19
C ASP A 12 -9.96 10.76 6.00
N LYS A 13 -8.94 11.59 6.24
CA LYS A 13 -8.16 12.27 5.22
C LYS A 13 -6.67 11.97 5.37
N CYS A 14 -6.03 11.58 4.26
CA CYS A 14 -4.59 11.42 4.15
C CYS A 14 -4.07 12.32 3.02
N GLU A 15 -3.27 13.33 3.34
CA GLU A 15 -2.76 14.28 2.34
C GLU A 15 -1.65 13.70 1.46
N LYS A 16 -0.86 12.77 2.00
CA LYS A 16 0.32 12.22 1.33
C LYS A 16 0.50 10.76 1.68
N ILE A 17 0.61 9.95 0.64
CA ILE A 17 0.88 8.52 0.73
C ILE A 17 2.15 8.24 -0.05
N PHE A 18 3.09 7.57 0.59
CA PHE A 18 4.29 7.07 -0.07
C PHE A 18 4.27 5.55 -0.01
N ALA A 19 4.06 4.93 -1.18
CA ALA A 19 4.00 3.49 -1.34
C ALA A 19 5.23 3.01 -2.11
N VAL A 20 5.84 1.92 -1.65
CA VAL A 20 7.00 1.30 -2.28
C VAL A 20 6.58 -0.06 -2.83
N LEU A 21 6.74 -0.24 -4.15
CA LEU A 21 6.26 -1.40 -4.89
C LEU A 21 7.47 -2.17 -5.40
N GLY A 22 7.47 -3.49 -5.14
CA GLY A 22 8.61 -4.35 -5.45
C GLY A 22 8.67 -4.75 -6.93
N PRO A 23 9.84 -5.20 -7.40
CA PRO A 23 9.99 -5.82 -8.71
C PRO A 23 9.28 -7.19 -8.76
N GLU A 24 9.30 -7.88 -9.90
CA GLU A 24 8.63 -9.17 -10.10
C GLU A 24 9.05 -10.25 -9.09
N GLY A 25 10.30 -10.19 -8.61
CA GLY A 25 10.84 -11.10 -7.58
C GLY A 25 10.50 -10.71 -6.14
N GLY A 26 9.79 -9.59 -5.93
CA GLY A 26 9.53 -9.03 -4.62
C GLY A 26 10.76 -8.39 -3.97
N PHE A 27 10.60 -7.96 -2.71
CA PHE A 27 11.70 -7.46 -1.89
C PHE A 27 12.38 -8.60 -1.14
N SER A 28 13.69 -8.48 -0.94
CA SER A 28 14.41 -9.33 -0.01
C SER A 28 14.03 -9.01 1.44
N GLU A 29 14.22 -9.97 2.33
CA GLU A 29 14.04 -9.80 3.77
C GLU A 29 14.85 -8.63 4.35
N ALA A 30 16.05 -8.37 3.80
CA ALA A 30 16.90 -7.26 4.23
C ALA A 30 16.30 -5.90 3.83
N GLU A 31 15.77 -5.77 2.62
CA GLU A 31 15.11 -4.55 2.15
C GLU A 31 13.83 -4.28 2.94
N ILE A 32 13.03 -5.31 3.22
CA ILE A 32 11.82 -5.20 4.04
C ILE A 32 12.18 -4.69 5.44
N LYS A 33 13.16 -5.32 6.11
CA LYS A 33 13.60 -4.89 7.45
C LYS A 33 14.16 -3.47 7.47
N ASN A 34 14.89 -3.08 6.42
CA ASN A 34 15.39 -1.71 6.29
C ASN A 34 14.26 -0.70 6.07
N ALA A 35 13.25 -1.02 5.25
CA ALA A 35 12.09 -0.16 5.09
C ALA A 35 11.32 -0.04 6.42
N GLU A 36 11.09 -1.15 7.13
CA GLU A 36 10.41 -1.13 8.42
C GLU A 36 11.17 -0.31 9.47
N SER A 37 12.51 -0.34 9.49
CA SER A 37 13.31 0.49 10.39
C SER A 37 13.21 2.00 10.08
N LEU A 38 12.89 2.35 8.84
CA LEU A 38 12.59 3.71 8.39
C LEU A 38 11.12 4.12 8.61
N GLY A 39 10.32 3.26 9.26
CA GLY A 39 8.92 3.53 9.59
C GLY A 39 7.91 3.10 8.53
N TYR A 40 8.34 2.41 7.48
CA TYR A 40 7.39 1.79 6.54
C TYR A 40 6.62 0.66 7.20
N LYS A 41 5.42 0.41 6.70
CA LYS A 41 4.58 -0.71 7.15
C LYS A 41 4.40 -1.67 5.98
N SER A 42 4.79 -2.93 6.17
CA SER A 42 4.50 -3.98 5.21
C SER A 42 3.00 -4.35 5.26
N VAL A 43 2.35 -4.34 4.09
CA VAL A 43 0.90 -4.58 3.94
C VAL A 43 0.62 -5.60 2.83
N SER A 44 -0.42 -6.41 3.04
CA SER A 44 -0.96 -7.32 2.03
C SER A 44 -2.22 -6.73 1.38
N LEU A 45 -2.33 -6.88 0.05
CA LEU A 45 -3.51 -6.50 -0.76
C LEU A 45 -4.53 -7.66 -0.88
N GLY A 46 -4.51 -8.59 0.07
CA GLY A 46 -5.36 -9.77 0.09
C GLY A 46 -4.60 -11.07 -0.22
N PRO A 47 -5.32 -12.18 -0.40
CA PRO A 47 -4.73 -13.53 -0.41
C PRO A 47 -4.06 -13.91 -1.74
N ARG A 48 -4.24 -13.12 -2.81
CA ARG A 48 -3.71 -13.43 -4.14
C ARG A 48 -2.34 -12.81 -4.31
N VAL A 49 -1.37 -13.58 -4.81
CA VAL A 49 -0.09 -13.04 -5.27
C VAL A 49 -0.35 -12.24 -6.54
N LEU A 50 -0.11 -10.94 -6.47
CA LEU A 50 -0.24 -10.04 -7.61
C LEU A 50 1.12 -9.90 -8.31
N LYS A 51 1.09 -9.82 -9.64
CA LYS A 51 2.27 -9.38 -10.41
C LYS A 51 2.57 -7.91 -10.09
N ALA A 52 3.83 -7.49 -10.25
CA ALA A 52 4.31 -6.16 -9.85
C ALA A 52 3.45 -5.02 -10.43
N GLU A 53 3.09 -5.09 -11.71
CA GLU A 53 2.28 -4.09 -12.39
C GLU A 53 0.84 -4.06 -11.86
N THR A 54 0.26 -5.24 -11.61
CA THR A 54 -1.08 -5.38 -11.02
C THR A 54 -1.12 -4.87 -9.59
N ALA A 55 -0.10 -5.17 -8.77
CA ALA A 55 0.02 -4.65 -7.41
C ALA A 55 0.10 -3.12 -7.43
N THR A 56 0.93 -2.57 -8.32
CA THR A 56 1.14 -1.12 -8.45
C THR A 56 -0.17 -0.40 -8.78
N ILE A 57 -0.86 -0.78 -9.87
CA ILE A 57 -2.11 -0.12 -10.26
C ILE A 57 -3.21 -0.31 -9.21
N SER A 58 -3.25 -1.47 -8.53
CA SER A 58 -4.21 -1.72 -7.47
C SER A 58 -3.98 -0.79 -6.28
N VAL A 59 -2.74 -0.60 -5.83
CA VAL A 59 -2.41 0.33 -4.73
C VAL A 59 -2.82 1.74 -5.10
N CYS A 60 -2.42 2.24 -6.27
CA CYS A 60 -2.80 3.59 -6.71
C CYS A 60 -4.33 3.78 -6.72
N THR A 61 -5.06 2.81 -7.28
CA THR A 61 -6.52 2.85 -7.36
C THR A 61 -7.16 2.83 -5.97
N LEU A 62 -6.69 1.98 -5.07
CA LEU A 62 -7.21 1.89 -3.70
C LEU A 62 -6.94 3.18 -2.92
N MET A 63 -5.75 3.78 -3.07
CA MET A 63 -5.41 5.03 -2.39
C MET A 63 -6.25 6.19 -2.91
N GLN A 64 -6.46 6.30 -4.22
CA GLN A 64 -7.36 7.30 -4.81
C GLN A 64 -8.83 7.07 -4.45
N TYR A 65 -9.25 5.82 -4.32
CA TYR A 65 -10.61 5.50 -3.89
C TYR A 65 -10.86 5.89 -2.44
N LEU A 66 -9.91 5.63 -1.54
CA LEU A 66 -10.07 5.88 -0.12
C LEU A 66 -9.80 7.34 0.27
N PHE A 67 -8.80 7.97 -0.32
CA PHE A 67 -8.30 9.28 0.11
C PHE A 67 -8.26 10.33 -1.01
N GLY A 68 -8.42 9.91 -2.26
CA GLY A 68 -8.40 10.79 -3.42
C GLY A 68 -9.80 11.12 -3.94
N ASP A 69 -9.89 11.34 -5.25
CA ASP A 69 -11.08 11.81 -5.95
C ASP A 69 -11.88 10.69 -6.64
N MET A 70 -11.38 9.46 -6.65
CA MET A 70 -12.03 8.34 -7.34
C MET A 70 -13.13 7.66 -6.51
N GLY A 71 -13.16 7.87 -5.19
CA GLY A 71 -14.15 7.29 -4.26
C GLY A 71 -15.55 7.89 -4.36
N GLY A 72 -15.70 9.02 -5.05
CA GLY A 72 -16.99 9.67 -5.28
C GLY A 72 -17.52 10.53 -4.12
N MET A 73 -16.71 10.82 -3.10
CA MET A 73 -17.09 11.82 -2.08
C MET A 73 -16.57 13.21 -2.48
N PHE A 74 -17.34 13.88 -3.35
CA PHE A 74 -17.42 15.34 -3.39
C PHE A 74 -18.51 15.81 -2.42
#